data_AF-A0A7W4A6J5-F1
#
_entry.id   AF-A0A7W4A6J5-F1
#
_cell.length_a   1.000
_cell.length_b   1.000
_cell.length_c   1.000
_cell.angle_alpha   90.00
_cell.angle_beta   90.00
_cell.angle_gamma   90.00
#
_symmetry.space_group_name_H-M   'P 1'
#
loop_
_entity.id
_entity.type
_entity.pdbx_description
1 polymer ?
#
loop_
_entity_poly.entity_id
_entity_poly.type
_entity_poly.pdbx_seq_one_letter_code
_entity_poly.pdbx_strand_id
1 'polypeptide(L)'
;MKHGRKSSSRTINGFKQHIAIDMDHKLILATSVRPANEPEQHASIYLKPKVEEYGHVNELSIDRGYLAATWTLDLHQQGYKVIAKPWTFPDKGLFTKKEFKIDLINKDVEYPAGNIARIQQGKEQKAKFKASECQNCDKKTQCTRSTAGRVISIHKHEDLMQDLKKYTGTVNGRAAARERVKVEHSLASICNRKGHRARYRARYRGLRLNEFDLNRTAMITNLHISMNLAA
;
A
#
# COMPACT_ATOMS: atom_id res chain seq x y z
N MET A 1 12.88 23.57 4.33
CA MET A 1 11.80 22.89 3.57
C MET A 1 12.16 21.41 3.48
N LYS A 2 11.38 20.49 4.04
CA LYS A 2 11.73 19.05 4.00
C LYS A 2 11.49 18.52 2.58
N HIS A 3 12.54 18.03 1.93
CA HIS A 3 12.44 17.38 0.62
C HIS A 3 11.66 16.06 0.73
N GLY A 4 10.86 15.73 -0.28
CA GLY A 4 10.34 14.38 -0.45
C GLY A 4 11.47 13.40 -0.76
N ARG A 5 11.26 12.11 -0.53
CA ARG A 5 12.22 11.06 -0.91
C ARG A 5 11.54 9.99 -1.74
N LYS A 6 12.14 9.63 -2.88
CA LYS A 6 11.74 8.48 -3.71
C LYS A 6 12.53 7.22 -3.32
N SER A 7 13.78 7.41 -2.91
CA SER A 7 14.69 6.40 -2.38
C SER A 7 15.61 7.04 -1.35
N SER A 8 16.45 6.24 -0.68
CA SER A 8 17.49 6.76 0.22
C SER A 8 18.41 7.78 -0.46
N SER A 9 18.70 7.57 -1.75
CA SER A 9 19.61 8.39 -2.57
C SER A 9 18.91 9.48 -3.40
N ARG A 10 17.58 9.45 -3.56
CA ARG A 10 16.86 10.36 -4.46
C ARG A 10 15.81 11.18 -3.73
N THR A 11 16.07 12.46 -3.59
CA THR A 11 15.11 13.45 -3.10
C THR A 11 14.23 13.97 -4.24
N ILE A 12 13.01 14.39 -3.90
CA ILE A 12 12.06 15.02 -4.82
C ILE A 12 11.63 16.34 -4.21
N ASN A 13 11.70 17.38 -5.03
CA ASN A 13 11.13 18.69 -4.74
C ASN A 13 9.97 18.95 -5.69
N GLY A 14 8.86 19.42 -5.15
CA GLY A 14 7.64 19.69 -5.91
C GLY A 14 6.46 18.90 -5.36
N PHE A 15 5.72 18.26 -6.26
CA PHE A 15 4.42 17.66 -5.96
C PHE A 15 4.33 16.22 -6.47
N LYS A 16 3.52 15.41 -5.79
CA LYS A 16 3.06 14.10 -6.23
C LYS A 16 1.66 14.24 -6.82
N GLN A 17 1.40 13.51 -7.88
CA GLN A 17 0.09 13.40 -8.52
C GLN A 17 -0.54 12.06 -8.12
N HIS A 18 -1.80 12.10 -7.74
CA HIS A 18 -2.57 10.96 -7.31
C HIS A 18 -3.85 10.92 -8.14
N ILE A 19 -4.25 9.74 -8.60
CA ILE A 19 -5.49 9.53 -9.34
C ILE A 19 -6.23 8.33 -8.76
N ALA A 20 -7.56 8.37 -8.84
CA ALA A 20 -8.42 7.21 -8.68
C ALA A 20 -9.09 6.94 -10.03
N ILE A 21 -9.11 5.68 -10.43
CA ILE A 21 -9.74 5.25 -11.68
C ILE A 21 -10.80 4.20 -11.38
N ASP A 22 -11.83 4.16 -12.20
CA ASP A 22 -12.67 2.99 -12.35
C ASP A 22 -11.87 1.90 -13.07
N MET A 23 -11.83 0.69 -12.50
CA MET A 23 -11.02 -0.41 -13.00
C MET A 23 -11.63 -1.09 -14.23
N ASP A 24 -12.94 -0.98 -14.40
CA ASP A 24 -13.67 -1.61 -15.50
C ASP A 24 -13.55 -0.76 -16.76
N HIS A 25 -13.93 0.52 -16.69
CA HIS A 25 -13.91 1.42 -17.84
C HIS A 25 -12.61 2.22 -17.97
N LYS A 26 -11.69 2.13 -17.00
CA LYS A 26 -10.42 2.88 -16.91
C LYS A 26 -10.59 4.40 -16.80
N LEU A 27 -11.81 4.88 -16.59
CA LEU A 27 -12.14 6.29 -16.44
C LEU A 27 -11.52 6.85 -15.16
N ILE A 28 -10.92 8.03 -15.24
CA ILE A 28 -10.37 8.73 -14.07
C ILE A 28 -11.53 9.41 -13.35
N LEU A 29 -11.82 8.97 -12.13
CA LEU A 29 -12.91 9.49 -11.30
C LEU A 29 -12.45 10.66 -10.43
N ALA A 30 -11.24 10.57 -9.88
CA ALA A 30 -10.71 11.59 -8.99
C ALA A 30 -9.21 11.81 -9.20
N THR A 31 -8.80 13.02 -8.85
CA THR A 31 -7.42 13.51 -8.96
C THR A 31 -7.07 14.28 -7.70
N SER A 32 -5.80 14.24 -7.30
CA SER A 32 -5.27 15.07 -6.22
C SER A 32 -3.80 15.34 -6.45
N VAL A 33 -3.35 16.55 -6.11
CA VAL A 33 -1.94 16.93 -6.12
C VAL A 33 -1.53 17.29 -4.70
N ARG A 34 -0.48 16.63 -4.20
CA ARG A 34 0.03 16.83 -2.84
C ARG A 34 1.51 17.20 -2.84
N PRO A 35 2.00 17.92 -1.83
CA PRO A 35 3.43 18.15 -1.65
C PRO A 35 4.23 16.83 -1.64
N ALA A 36 5.40 16.81 -2.26
CA ALA A 36 6.19 15.58 -2.40
C ALA A 36 6.73 15.01 -1.07
N ASN A 37 6.74 15.82 -0.01
CA ASN A 37 7.15 15.42 1.33
C ASN A 37 6.01 14.84 2.18
N GLU A 38 4.77 14.87 1.69
CA GLU A 38 3.65 14.22 2.36
C GLU A 38 3.63 12.70 2.07
N PRO A 39 3.22 11.89 3.07
CA PRO A 39 2.94 10.47 2.88
C PRO A 39 1.84 10.25 1.83
N GLU A 40 2.02 9.25 0.97
CA GLU A 40 1.08 8.94 -0.11
C GLU A 40 -0.33 8.66 0.41
N GLN A 41 -0.45 7.98 1.56
CA GLN A 41 -1.73 7.64 2.16
C GLN A 41 -2.62 8.87 2.44
N HIS A 42 -2.05 10.07 2.66
CA HIS A 42 -2.85 11.27 2.95
C HIS A 42 -3.62 11.76 1.72
N ALA A 43 -3.18 11.42 0.51
CA ALA A 43 -3.92 11.76 -0.71
C ALA A 43 -5.31 11.11 -0.75
N SER A 44 -5.49 9.96 -0.06
CA SER A 44 -6.80 9.28 0.03
C SER A 44 -7.89 10.18 0.63
N ILE A 45 -7.55 11.09 1.56
CA ILE A 45 -8.48 12.03 2.19
C ILE A 45 -9.14 12.94 1.15
N TYR A 46 -8.39 13.30 0.09
CA TYR A 46 -8.86 14.18 -0.97
C TYR A 46 -9.46 13.43 -2.17
N LEU A 47 -9.12 12.15 -2.33
CA LEU A 47 -9.65 11.30 -3.40
C LEU A 47 -10.99 10.68 -3.01
N LYS A 48 -11.11 10.15 -1.79
CA LYS A 48 -12.31 9.48 -1.26
C LYS A 48 -13.61 10.26 -1.54
N PRO A 49 -13.78 11.53 -1.08
CA PRO A 49 -15.04 12.24 -1.28
C PRO A 49 -15.41 12.41 -2.76
N LYS A 50 -14.41 12.65 -3.63
CA LYS A 50 -14.63 12.80 -5.07
C LYS A 50 -15.02 11.49 -5.76
N VAL A 51 -14.55 10.36 -5.25
CA VAL A 51 -14.94 9.03 -5.78
C VAL A 51 -16.33 8.66 -5.30
N GLU A 52 -16.62 8.91 -4.02
CA GLU A 52 -17.91 8.59 -3.40
C GLU A 52 -19.08 9.41 -3.96
N GLU A 53 -18.82 10.54 -4.64
CA GLU A 53 -19.82 11.27 -5.43
C GLU A 53 -20.45 10.41 -6.55
N TYR A 54 -19.73 9.40 -7.07
CA TYR A 54 -20.21 8.52 -8.14
C TYR A 54 -20.84 7.23 -7.62
N GLY A 55 -20.75 6.95 -6.32
CA GLY A 55 -21.28 5.76 -5.70
C GLY A 55 -20.35 5.12 -4.67
N HIS A 56 -20.85 4.06 -4.04
CA HIS A 56 -20.12 3.36 -2.99
C HIS A 56 -19.02 2.45 -3.55
N VAL A 57 -17.87 2.41 -2.87
CA VAL A 57 -16.71 1.63 -3.31
C VAL A 57 -16.68 0.28 -2.61
N ASN A 58 -16.93 -0.78 -3.38
CA ASN A 58 -16.95 -2.17 -2.86
C ASN A 58 -15.61 -2.90 -3.03
N GLU A 59 -14.78 -2.45 -3.99
CA GLU A 59 -13.44 -2.99 -4.22
C GLU A 59 -12.45 -1.84 -4.43
N LEU A 60 -11.32 -1.88 -3.72
CA LEU A 60 -10.27 -0.87 -3.81
C LEU A 60 -8.92 -1.49 -4.14
N SER A 61 -8.42 -1.20 -5.36
CA SER A 61 -7.08 -1.58 -5.80
C SER A 61 -6.08 -0.46 -5.60
N ILE A 62 -5.08 -0.66 -4.73
CA ILE A 62 -4.12 0.37 -4.31
C ILE A 62 -2.66 -0.07 -4.43
N ASP A 63 -1.77 0.91 -4.45
CA ASP A 63 -0.34 0.68 -4.20
C ASP A 63 -0.04 0.63 -2.69
N ARG A 64 1.10 0.03 -2.33
CA ARG A 64 1.58 -0.17 -0.96
C ARG A 64 1.59 1.10 -0.12
N GLY A 65 1.87 2.25 -0.75
CA GLY A 65 1.89 3.55 -0.07
C GLY A 65 0.53 3.98 0.50
N TYR A 66 -0.57 3.35 0.09
CA TYR A 66 -1.92 3.63 0.56
C TYR A 66 -2.45 2.59 1.56
N LEU A 67 -1.67 1.56 1.91
CA LEU A 67 -2.12 0.53 2.85
C LEU A 67 -2.45 1.09 4.24
N ALA A 68 -1.75 2.15 4.64
CA ALA A 68 -1.98 2.85 5.89
C ALA A 68 -3.01 3.99 5.78
N ALA A 69 -3.69 4.13 4.64
CA ALA A 69 -4.74 5.13 4.49
C ALA A 69 -5.97 4.73 5.31
N THR A 70 -6.58 5.71 5.99
CA THR A 70 -7.82 5.49 6.75
C THR A 70 -8.90 4.88 5.88
N TRP A 71 -9.07 5.38 4.64
CA TRP A 71 -10.05 4.83 3.69
C TRP A 71 -9.86 3.33 3.40
N THR A 72 -8.61 2.88 3.23
CA THR A 72 -8.29 1.46 3.03
C THR A 72 -8.70 0.62 4.23
N LEU A 73 -8.43 1.12 5.43
CA LEU A 73 -8.74 0.43 6.68
C LEU A 73 -10.24 0.37 6.93
N ASP A 74 -10.95 1.48 6.69
CA ASP A 74 -12.40 1.55 6.83
C ASP A 74 -13.10 0.54 5.92
N LEU A 75 -12.69 0.47 4.64
CA LEU A 75 -13.25 -0.50 3.68
C LEU A 75 -12.97 -1.95 4.11
N HIS A 76 -11.76 -2.24 4.57
CA HIS A 76 -11.43 -3.56 5.06
C HIS A 76 -12.25 -3.96 6.30
N GLN A 77 -12.43 -3.03 7.24
CA GLN A 77 -13.25 -3.26 8.44
C GLN A 77 -14.72 -3.47 8.11
N GLN A 78 -15.23 -2.83 7.06
CA GLN A 78 -16.57 -3.05 6.53
C GLN A 78 -16.70 -4.35 5.72
N GLY A 79 -15.62 -5.12 5.55
CA GLY A 79 -15.62 -6.39 4.81
C GLY A 79 -15.49 -6.22 3.29
N TYR A 80 -15.24 -5.00 2.80
CA TYR A 80 -15.01 -4.75 1.38
C TYR A 80 -13.62 -5.18 0.93
N LYS A 81 -13.50 -5.44 -0.37
CA LYS A 81 -12.30 -6.06 -0.93
C LYS A 81 -11.21 -5.02 -1.16
N VAL A 82 -10.09 -5.19 -0.47
CA VAL A 82 -8.88 -4.38 -0.69
C VAL A 82 -7.85 -5.22 -1.43
N ILE A 83 -7.33 -4.70 -2.54
CA ILE A 83 -6.29 -5.36 -3.33
C ILE A 83 -5.04 -4.50 -3.32
N ALA A 84 -3.96 -5.07 -2.79
CA ALA A 84 -2.65 -4.44 -2.78
C ALA A 84 -1.56 -5.51 -2.79
N LYS A 85 -0.36 -5.12 -3.25
CA LYS A 85 0.82 -5.97 -3.03
C LYS A 85 1.20 -5.92 -1.55
N PRO A 86 1.47 -7.06 -0.88
CA PRO A 86 1.91 -7.07 0.50
C PRO A 86 3.33 -6.49 0.63
N TRP A 87 3.69 -6.09 1.86
CA TRP A 87 5.08 -5.74 2.17
C TRP A 87 5.98 -6.97 2.05
N THR A 88 7.02 -6.85 1.22
CA THR A 88 8.10 -7.84 1.13
C THR A 88 9.32 -7.31 1.84
N PHE A 89 9.66 -7.92 2.97
CA PHE A 89 10.93 -7.63 3.64
C PHE A 89 12.05 -8.41 2.92
N PRO A 90 13.23 -7.80 2.71
CA PRO A 90 14.38 -8.51 2.17
C PRO A 90 14.74 -9.67 3.10
N ASP A 91 15.00 -10.83 2.52
CA ASP A 91 15.45 -11.99 3.26
C ASP A 91 16.90 -11.77 3.70
N LYS A 92 17.14 -11.84 5.01
CA LYS A 92 18.47 -11.69 5.60
C LYS A 92 19.08 -13.06 5.92
N GLY A 93 18.56 -14.14 5.33
CA GLY A 93 18.97 -15.52 5.63
C GLY A 93 18.52 -16.00 7.01
N LEU A 94 17.50 -15.34 7.58
CA LEU A 94 16.89 -15.68 8.86
C LEU A 94 15.38 -15.76 8.68
N PHE A 95 14.71 -16.62 9.44
CA PHE A 95 13.26 -16.72 9.41
C PHE A 95 12.62 -15.35 9.58
N THR A 96 11.85 -14.98 8.57
CA THR A 96 11.07 -13.74 8.56
C THR A 96 9.76 -13.97 9.28
N LYS A 97 8.99 -12.90 9.50
CA LYS A 97 7.63 -12.97 10.06
C LYS A 97 6.70 -13.92 9.29
N LYS A 98 7.05 -14.28 8.04
CA LYS A 98 6.26 -15.20 7.21
C LYS A 98 6.22 -16.63 7.74
N GLU A 99 7.26 -17.06 8.44
CA GLU A 99 7.40 -18.40 9.02
C GLU A 99 6.60 -18.54 10.31
N PHE A 100 6.25 -17.43 10.96
CA PHE A 100 5.49 -17.43 12.21
C PHE A 100 4.00 -17.39 11.89
N LYS A 101 3.22 -18.29 12.50
CA LYS A 101 1.76 -18.18 12.47
C LYS A 101 1.34 -17.23 13.58
N ILE A 102 0.56 -16.21 13.23
CA ILE A 102 0.12 -15.18 14.17
C ILE A 102 -1.40 -15.29 14.27
N ASP A 103 -1.87 -15.76 15.41
CA ASP A 103 -3.29 -15.81 15.75
C ASP A 103 -3.66 -14.54 16.53
N LEU A 104 -4.38 -13.64 15.87
CA LEU A 104 -4.83 -12.38 16.46
C LEU A 104 -6.04 -12.56 17.40
N ILE A 105 -6.78 -13.67 17.29
CA ILE A 105 -7.97 -13.97 18.10
C ILE A 105 -7.52 -14.47 19.47
N ASN A 106 -6.72 -15.54 19.48
CA ASN A 106 -6.16 -16.12 20.71
C ASN A 106 -5.00 -15.29 21.27
N LYS A 107 -4.49 -14.34 20.47
CA LYS A 107 -3.37 -13.44 20.78
C LYS A 107 -2.07 -14.22 20.98
N ASP A 108 -1.77 -15.14 20.07
CA ASP A 108 -0.62 -16.02 20.15
C ASP A 108 0.19 -16.01 18.84
N VAL A 109 1.50 -16.23 18.97
CA VAL A 109 2.41 -16.41 17.85
C VAL A 109 3.08 -17.76 17.97
N GLU A 110 2.85 -18.63 16.99
CA GLU A 110 3.42 -19.97 16.91
C GLU A 110 4.66 -19.94 15.99
N TYR A 111 5.75 -20.49 16.51
CA TYR A 111 6.99 -20.72 15.80
C TYR A 111 6.91 -22.05 15.02
N PRO A 112 7.55 -22.20 13.84
CA PRO A 112 7.55 -23.45 13.07
C PRO A 112 7.97 -24.73 13.82
N ALA A 113 8.70 -24.63 14.93
CA ALA A 113 9.06 -25.77 15.77
C ALA A 113 8.09 -25.99 16.95
N GLY A 114 6.91 -25.37 16.94
CA GLY A 114 5.82 -25.59 17.91
C GLY A 114 5.80 -24.68 19.13
N ASN A 115 6.83 -23.86 19.37
CA ASN A 115 6.84 -22.92 20.50
C ASN A 115 5.81 -21.80 20.31
N ILE A 116 5.07 -21.46 21.36
CA ILE A 116 4.04 -20.41 21.33
C ILE A 116 4.46 -19.26 22.24
N ALA A 117 4.39 -18.03 21.72
CA ALA A 117 4.57 -16.81 22.51
C ALA A 117 3.32 -15.94 22.45
N ARG A 118 2.86 -15.52 23.63
CA ARG A 118 1.68 -14.66 23.74
C ARG A 118 1.98 -13.22 23.32
N ILE A 119 1.03 -12.60 22.63
CA ILE A 119 1.09 -11.22 22.19
C ILE A 119 0.85 -10.31 23.39
N GLN A 120 1.87 -9.53 23.75
CA GLN A 120 1.81 -8.55 24.81
C GLN A 120 1.01 -7.32 24.33
N GLN A 121 0.10 -6.86 25.20
CA GLN A 121 -0.66 -5.64 24.95
C GLN A 121 0.15 -4.43 25.42
N GLY A 122 0.26 -3.43 24.54
CA GLY A 122 0.97 -2.18 24.78
C GLY A 122 0.81 -1.25 23.57
N LYS A 123 1.48 -0.08 23.59
CA LYS A 123 1.48 0.85 22.45
C LYS A 123 1.95 0.18 21.14
N GLU A 124 2.86 -0.79 21.25
CA GLU A 124 3.28 -1.67 20.18
C GLU A 124 3.04 -3.12 20.59
N GLN A 125 2.20 -3.84 19.86
CA GLN A 125 1.96 -5.26 20.12
C GLN A 125 3.19 -6.08 19.73
N LYS A 126 3.71 -6.88 20.66
CA LYS A 126 4.91 -7.69 20.46
C LYS A 126 4.74 -9.06 21.08
N ALA A 127 5.20 -10.10 20.40
CA ALA A 127 5.37 -11.43 20.97
C ALA A 127 6.87 -11.67 21.22
N LYS A 128 7.23 -12.02 22.45
CA LYS A 128 8.61 -12.30 22.85
C LYS A 128 8.74 -13.76 23.24
N PHE A 129 9.57 -14.49 22.50
CA PHE A 129 10.02 -15.83 22.86
C PHE A 129 11.16 -15.72 23.88
N LYS A 130 11.10 -16.50 24.96
CA LYS A 130 12.12 -16.44 26.00
C LYS A 130 13.45 -16.98 25.48
N ALA A 131 14.56 -16.50 26.07
CA ALA A 131 15.90 -16.95 25.69
C ALA A 131 16.07 -18.46 25.93
N SER A 132 15.53 -19.00 27.01
CA SER A 132 15.57 -20.44 27.34
C SER A 132 14.90 -21.30 26.26
N GLU A 133 13.69 -20.93 25.83
CA GLU A 133 12.94 -21.60 24.76
C GLU A 133 13.67 -21.52 23.41
N CYS A 134 14.31 -20.38 23.13
CA CYS A 134 15.09 -20.20 21.91
C CYS A 134 16.44 -20.94 21.93
N GLN A 135 17.04 -21.14 23.11
CA GLN A 135 18.32 -21.85 23.25
C GLN A 135 18.17 -23.36 23.03
N ASN A 136 17.05 -23.94 23.46
CA ASN A 136 16.73 -25.36 23.28
C ASN A 136 16.10 -25.69 21.92
N CYS A 137 16.11 -24.75 20.98
CA CYS A 137 15.47 -24.91 19.68
C CYS A 137 16.50 -25.27 18.60
N ASP A 138 16.29 -26.40 17.91
CA ASP A 138 17.18 -26.90 16.85
C ASP A 138 17.34 -25.91 15.68
N LYS A 139 16.30 -25.11 15.42
CA LYS A 139 16.26 -24.13 14.33
C LYS A 139 16.69 -22.72 14.75
N LYS A 140 17.30 -22.55 15.94
CA LYS A 140 17.75 -21.25 16.46
C LYS A 140 18.67 -20.51 15.49
N THR A 141 19.63 -21.22 14.90
CA THR A 141 20.62 -20.65 13.96
C THR A 141 19.97 -20.00 12.74
N GLN A 142 18.85 -20.54 12.28
CA GLN A 142 18.04 -20.00 11.19
C GLN A 142 17.01 -18.97 11.67
N CYS A 143 16.66 -18.93 12.96
CA CYS A 143 15.63 -18.05 13.51
C CYS A 143 16.15 -16.71 14.01
N THR A 144 17.18 -16.70 14.85
CA THR A 144 17.66 -15.48 15.51
C THR A 144 19.13 -15.57 15.88
N ARG A 145 19.85 -14.45 15.72
CA ARG A 145 21.22 -14.30 16.23
C ARG A 145 21.26 -13.68 17.63
N SER A 146 20.11 -13.26 18.17
CA SER A 146 20.05 -12.62 19.48
C SER A 146 20.13 -13.65 20.62
N THR A 147 20.89 -13.32 21.66
CA THR A 147 20.99 -14.07 22.91
C THR A 147 19.77 -13.85 23.82
N ALA A 148 19.02 -12.75 23.64
CA ALA A 148 17.87 -12.37 24.44
C ALA A 148 16.53 -12.98 23.98
N GLY A 149 16.57 -13.89 22.99
CA GLY A 149 15.40 -14.49 22.37
C GLY A 149 14.94 -13.77 21.09
N ARG A 150 13.81 -14.21 20.53
CA ARG A 150 13.22 -13.62 19.33
C ARG A 150 12.02 -12.75 19.71
N VAL A 151 11.99 -11.54 19.17
CA VAL A 151 10.83 -10.62 19.30
C VAL A 151 10.19 -10.45 17.93
N ILE A 152 8.88 -10.65 17.87
CA ILE A 152 8.05 -10.40 16.69
C ILE A 152 7.14 -9.22 16.99
N SER A 153 7.36 -8.11 16.28
CA SER A 153 6.46 -6.95 16.33
C SER A 153 5.25 -7.20 15.46
N ILE A 154 4.06 -6.96 16.01
CA ILE A 154 2.77 -7.10 15.34
C ILE A 154 2.27 -5.72 14.95
N HIS A 155 1.92 -5.57 13.68
CA HIS A 155 1.43 -4.30 13.17
C HIS A 155 -0.01 -4.07 13.65
N LYS A 156 -0.44 -2.81 13.78
CA LYS A 156 -1.82 -2.49 14.19
C LYS A 156 -2.89 -3.11 13.27
N HIS A 157 -2.56 -3.20 11.99
CA HIS A 157 -3.40 -3.77 10.92
C HIS A 157 -2.78 -5.06 10.36
N GLU A 158 -2.39 -5.97 11.26
CA GLU A 158 -1.80 -7.26 10.89
C GLU A 158 -2.81 -8.15 10.17
N ASP A 159 -4.08 -8.06 10.54
CA ASP A 159 -5.24 -8.68 9.89
C ASP A 159 -5.26 -8.41 8.38
N LEU A 160 -5.28 -7.13 7.99
CA LEU A 160 -5.26 -6.71 6.58
C LEU A 160 -4.03 -7.26 5.86
N MET A 161 -2.86 -7.24 6.51
CA MET A 161 -1.62 -7.76 5.90
C MET A 161 -1.65 -9.27 5.70
N GLN A 162 -2.23 -10.02 6.64
CA GLN A 162 -2.39 -11.47 6.53
C GLN A 162 -3.37 -11.82 5.39
N ASP A 163 -4.49 -11.11 5.30
CA ASP A 163 -5.49 -11.37 4.27
C ASP A 163 -4.97 -11.03 2.87
N LEU A 164 -4.29 -9.89 2.71
CA LEU A 164 -3.62 -9.54 1.46
C LEU A 164 -2.56 -10.57 1.07
N LYS A 165 -1.79 -11.09 2.03
CA LYS A 165 -0.77 -12.12 1.79
C LYS A 165 -1.43 -13.43 1.32
N LYS A 166 -2.49 -13.88 2.00
CA LYS A 166 -3.25 -15.08 1.60
C LYS A 166 -3.83 -14.89 0.19
N TYR A 167 -4.51 -13.77 -0.04
CA TYR A 167 -5.14 -13.46 -1.32
C TYR A 167 -4.12 -13.43 -2.46
N THR A 168 -3.01 -12.71 -2.31
CA THR A 168 -1.94 -12.62 -3.33
C THR A 168 -1.16 -13.92 -3.53
N GLY A 169 -1.29 -14.91 -2.64
CA GLY A 169 -0.80 -16.27 -2.86
C GLY A 169 -1.64 -17.07 -3.87
N THR A 170 -2.92 -16.73 -4.03
CA THR A 170 -3.83 -17.42 -4.95
C THR A 170 -3.62 -17.02 -6.42
N VAL A 171 -4.06 -17.85 -7.36
CA VAL A 171 -4.03 -17.52 -8.80
C VAL A 171 -4.87 -16.26 -9.08
N ASN A 172 -6.09 -16.22 -8.54
CA ASN A 172 -7.02 -15.11 -8.73
C ASN A 172 -6.51 -13.80 -8.11
N GLY A 173 -5.94 -13.85 -6.91
CA GLY A 173 -5.38 -12.65 -6.29
C GLY A 173 -4.14 -12.13 -6.99
N ARG A 174 -3.31 -13.00 -7.59
CA ARG A 174 -2.22 -12.56 -8.47
C ARG A 174 -2.74 -11.90 -9.74
N ALA A 175 -3.79 -12.44 -10.35
CA ALA A 175 -4.44 -11.82 -11.51
C ALA A 175 -5.00 -10.44 -11.17
N ALA A 176 -5.77 -10.33 -10.08
CA ALA A 176 -6.33 -9.05 -9.66
C ALA A 176 -5.25 -8.02 -9.27
N ALA A 177 -4.15 -8.45 -8.63
CA ALA A 177 -3.02 -7.56 -8.36
C ALA A 177 -2.30 -7.06 -9.64
N ARG A 178 -2.43 -7.76 -10.77
CA ARG A 178 -1.93 -7.31 -12.08
C ARG A 178 -2.85 -6.28 -12.71
N GLU A 179 -4.15 -6.30 -12.44
CA GLU A 179 -5.09 -5.28 -12.94
C GLU A 179 -4.67 -3.85 -12.57
N ARG A 180 -3.96 -3.68 -11.45
CA ARG A 180 -3.35 -2.40 -11.04
C ARG A 180 -2.48 -1.75 -12.13
N VAL A 181 -1.96 -2.51 -13.08
CA VAL A 181 -1.24 -1.97 -14.25
C VAL A 181 -2.09 -0.96 -15.04
N LYS A 182 -3.43 -1.10 -15.03
CA LYS A 182 -4.35 -0.10 -15.60
C LYS A 182 -4.14 1.29 -15.00
N VAL A 183 -3.95 1.39 -13.68
CA VAL A 183 -3.67 2.65 -12.98
C VAL A 183 -2.34 3.25 -13.43
N GLU A 184 -1.31 2.41 -13.55
CA GLU A 184 0.02 2.83 -14.01
C GLU A 184 -0.02 3.33 -15.46
N HIS A 185 -0.77 2.66 -16.33
CA HIS A 185 -1.01 3.11 -17.71
C HIS A 185 -1.76 4.45 -17.78
N SER A 186 -2.79 4.65 -16.95
CA SER A 186 -3.50 5.93 -16.88
C SER A 186 -2.58 7.07 -16.41
N LEU A 187 -1.74 6.83 -15.40
CA LEU A 187 -0.72 7.79 -14.96
C LEU A 187 0.31 8.08 -16.06
N ALA A 188 0.75 7.06 -16.80
CA ALA A 188 1.67 7.23 -17.92
C ALA A 188 1.06 8.07 -19.05
N SER A 189 -0.21 7.83 -19.39
CA SER A 189 -0.98 8.62 -20.37
C SER A 189 -1.04 10.09 -19.97
N ILE A 190 -1.37 10.38 -18.70
CA ILE A 190 -1.36 11.76 -18.17
C ILE A 190 0.04 12.38 -18.30
N CYS A 191 1.09 11.67 -17.89
CA CYS A 191 2.46 12.16 -17.98
C CYS A 191 2.87 12.48 -19.43
N ASN A 192 2.51 11.61 -20.38
CA ASN A 192 2.81 11.79 -21.79
C ASN A 192 2.11 13.04 -22.35
N ARG A 193 0.84 13.25 -22.02
CA ARG A 193 0.06 14.43 -22.46
C ARG A 193 0.57 15.75 -21.87
N LYS A 194 1.08 15.74 -20.64
CA LYS A 194 1.69 16.95 -20.03
C LYS A 194 3.07 17.28 -20.62
N GLY A 195 3.68 16.34 -21.33
CA GLY A 195 4.98 16.46 -21.97
C GLY A 195 6.16 16.09 -21.06
N HIS A 196 7.32 15.86 -21.67
CA HIS A 196 8.51 15.31 -20.99
C HIS A 196 8.95 16.06 -19.74
N ARG A 197 8.80 17.40 -19.72
CA ARG A 197 9.21 18.25 -18.59
C ARG A 197 8.32 18.10 -17.36
N ALA A 198 7.05 17.76 -17.53
CA ALA A 198 6.09 17.62 -16.43
C ALA A 198 6.41 16.44 -15.50
N ARG A 199 7.19 15.45 -15.98
CA ARG A 199 7.69 14.33 -15.15
C ARG A 199 8.69 14.75 -14.09
N TYR A 200 9.39 15.86 -14.31
CA TYR A 200 10.49 16.31 -13.46
C TYR A 200 10.21 17.66 -12.80
N ARG A 201 9.31 18.45 -13.37
CA ARG A 201 9.02 19.81 -12.91
C ARG A 201 7.53 20.11 -13.03
N ALA A 202 6.97 20.59 -11.93
CA ALA A 202 5.63 21.15 -11.92
C ALA A 202 5.54 22.37 -12.85
N ARG A 203 4.49 22.44 -13.66
CA ARG A 203 4.29 23.55 -14.61
C ARG A 203 4.02 24.86 -13.88
N TYR A 204 3.27 24.79 -12.79
CA TYR A 204 2.82 25.95 -12.03
C TYR A 204 3.42 25.97 -10.62
N ARG A 205 3.41 27.15 -10.00
CA ARG A 205 3.70 27.31 -8.57
C ARG A 205 2.40 27.13 -7.77
N GLY A 206 2.46 26.34 -6.69
CA GLY A 206 1.32 26.09 -5.81
C GLY A 206 0.48 24.86 -6.17
N LEU A 207 -0.28 24.36 -5.20
CA LEU A 207 -1.05 23.11 -5.33
C LEU A 207 -2.22 23.25 -6.30
N ARG A 208 -3.05 24.30 -6.12
CA ARG A 208 -4.30 24.48 -6.85
C ARG A 208 -4.13 24.51 -8.37
N LEU A 209 -3.14 25.24 -8.88
CA LEU A 209 -2.87 25.32 -10.32
C LEU A 209 -2.36 23.98 -10.89
N ASN A 210 -1.56 23.23 -10.13
CA ASN A 210 -1.10 21.92 -10.56
C ASN A 210 -2.21 20.87 -10.51
N GLU A 211 -3.14 20.98 -9.55
CA GLU A 211 -4.35 20.17 -9.50
C GLU A 211 -5.28 20.49 -10.66
N PHE A 212 -5.49 21.77 -10.99
CA PHE A 212 -6.24 22.18 -12.17
C PHE A 212 -5.66 21.59 -13.46
N ASP A 213 -4.33 21.65 -13.65
CA ASP A 213 -3.64 21.05 -14.79
C ASP A 213 -3.79 19.51 -14.84
N LEU A 214 -3.80 18.85 -13.68
CA LEU A 214 -4.10 17.43 -13.57
C LEU A 214 -5.55 17.13 -13.98
N ASN A 215 -6.52 17.90 -13.50
CA ASN A 215 -7.94 17.74 -13.84
C ASN A 215 -8.17 17.92 -15.33
N ARG A 216 -7.60 18.97 -15.93
CA ARG A 216 -7.63 19.20 -17.37
C ARG A 216 -7.10 18.00 -18.15
N THR A 217 -5.97 17.46 -17.72
CA THR A 217 -5.35 16.31 -18.43
C THR A 217 -6.14 15.02 -18.23
N ALA A 218 -6.69 14.80 -17.02
CA ALA A 218 -7.56 13.67 -16.74
C ALA A 218 -8.83 13.70 -17.60
N MET A 219 -9.46 14.87 -17.74
CA MET A 219 -10.63 15.04 -18.60
C MET A 219 -10.33 14.68 -20.06
N ILE A 220 -9.22 15.17 -20.62
CA ILE A 220 -8.81 14.83 -21.99
C ILE A 220 -8.55 13.31 -22.13
N THR A 221 -7.94 12.68 -21.12
CA THR A 221 -7.74 11.23 -21.10
C THR A 221 -9.08 10.48 -21.08
N ASN A 222 -10.03 10.90 -20.24
CA ASN A 222 -11.37 10.31 -20.18
C ASN A 222 -12.12 10.45 -21.50
N LEU A 223 -11.99 11.59 -22.19
CA LEU A 223 -12.60 11.78 -23.51
C LEU A 223 -12.08 10.74 -24.52
N HIS A 224 -10.76 10.53 -24.58
CA HIS A 224 -10.19 9.50 -25.46
C HIS A 224 -10.61 8.09 -25.07
N ILE A 225 -10.71 7.79 -23.77
CA ILE A 225 -11.22 6.50 -23.29
C ILE A 225 -12.66 6.31 -23.76
N SER A 226 -13.51 7.32 -23.59
CA SER A 226 -14.92 7.29 -23.98
C SER A 226 -15.08 7.11 -25.50
N MET A 227 -14.27 7.79 -26.30
CA MET A 227 -14.25 7.61 -27.76
C MET A 227 -13.87 6.18 -28.16
N ASN A 228 -12.90 5.57 -27.47
CA ASN A 228 -12.51 4.18 -27.73
C ASN A 228 -13.55 3.15 -27.26
N LEU A 229 -14.37 3.48 -26.25
CA LEU A 229 -15.45 2.61 -25.78
C LEU A 229 -16.69 2.69 -26.68
N ALA A 230 -16.87 3.82 -27.38
CA ALA A 230 -18.00 4.05 -28.29
C ALA A 230 -17.75 3.55 -29.72
N ALA A 231 -16.50 3.21 -30.07
CA ALA A 231 -16.09 2.69 -31.37
C ALA A 231 -16.11 1.16 -31.39
#